data_AF-A0A8J7ZR47-F1
#
_entry.id   AF-A0A8J7ZR47-F1
#
_cell.length_a   1.000
_cell.length_b   1.000
_cell.length_c   1.000
_cell.angle_alpha   90.00
_cell.angle_beta   90.00
_cell.angle_gamma   90.00
#
_symmetry.space_group_name_H-M   'P 1'
#
loop_
_entity.id
_entity.type
_entity.pdbx_description
1 polymer ?
#
loop_
_entity_poly.entity_id
_entity_poly.type
_entity_poly.pdbx_seq_one_letter_code
_entity_poly.pdbx_strand_id
1 'polypeptide(L)'
;MDADPDAVRERATVTHLEPPLLDIEEEMWSAEDPETGCVGYGRVEAEAVGNLVAVVAERAGESEVGYVKLPGEVVERTWRGERDGVVSKLSDLF
;
A
#
# COMPACT_ATOMS: atom_id res chain seq x y z
N MET A 1 7.11 13.18 11.59
CA MET A 1 6.09 14.14 11.10
C MET A 1 4.75 13.53 11.45
N ASP A 2 3.89 14.21 12.22
CA ASP A 2 2.50 13.77 12.36
C ASP A 2 1.77 14.15 11.07
N ALA A 3 1.55 13.17 10.19
CA ALA A 3 0.74 13.38 9.00
C ALA A 3 -0.74 13.43 9.42
N ASP A 4 -1.41 14.53 9.13
CA ASP A 4 -2.86 14.66 9.35
C ASP A 4 -3.60 13.55 8.58
N PRO A 5 -4.32 12.63 9.27
CA PRO A 5 -5.04 11.53 8.64
C PRO A 5 -6.00 11.97 7.54
N ASP A 6 -6.67 13.10 7.71
CA ASP A 6 -7.63 13.58 6.73
C ASP A 6 -6.93 14.14 5.49
N ALA A 7 -5.80 14.83 5.67
CA ALA A 7 -4.96 15.24 4.54
C ALA A 7 -4.39 14.05 3.75
N VAL A 8 -4.09 12.92 4.41
CA VAL A 8 -3.64 11.69 3.73
C VAL A 8 -4.77 11.11 2.89
N ARG A 9 -5.99 11.07 3.42
CA ARG A 9 -7.17 10.58 2.70
C ARG A 9 -7.48 11.43 1.47
N GLU A 10 -7.41 12.75 1.60
CA GLU A 10 -7.74 13.68 0.52
C GLU A 10 -6.81 13.57 -0.69
N ARG A 11 -5.54 13.23 -0.48
CA ARG A 11 -4.54 13.08 -1.55
C ARG A 11 -4.34 11.64 -2.01
N ALA A 12 -5.01 10.68 -1.36
CA ALA A 12 -4.87 9.26 -1.68
C ALA A 12 -5.35 8.98 -3.11
N THR A 13 -4.50 8.30 -3.89
CA THR A 13 -4.89 7.75 -5.18
C THR A 13 -5.33 6.30 -4.98
N VAL A 14 -6.63 6.06 -5.15
CA VAL A 14 -7.23 4.73 -4.99
C VAL A 14 -7.32 4.01 -6.34
N THR A 15 -6.93 2.74 -6.37
CA THR A 15 -7.00 1.87 -7.54
C THR A 15 -7.68 0.56 -7.19
N HIS A 16 -8.60 0.13 -8.04
CA HIS A 16 -9.20 -1.20 -7.99
C HIS A 16 -8.36 -2.17 -8.83
N LEU A 17 -7.99 -3.30 -8.24
CA LEU A 17 -7.11 -4.31 -8.82
C LEU A 17 -7.94 -5.57 -9.09
N GLU A 18 -8.22 -5.81 -10.37
CA GLU A 18 -8.96 -6.99 -10.82
C GLU A 18 -7.99 -8.10 -11.27
N PRO A 19 -8.27 -9.39 -10.98
CA PRO A 19 -7.49 -10.50 -11.55
C PRO A 19 -7.52 -10.47 -13.09
N PRO A 20 -6.46 -10.94 -13.79
CA PRO A 20 -5.27 -11.63 -13.31
C PRO A 20 -4.04 -10.70 -13.16
N LEU A 21 -4.21 -9.48 -12.69
CA LEU A 21 -3.09 -8.55 -12.51
C LEU A 21 -2.12 -9.06 -11.43
N LEU A 22 -0.83 -9.11 -11.74
CA LEU A 22 0.28 -9.17 -10.76
C LEU A 22 0.18 -10.32 -9.74
N ASP A 23 -0.19 -11.53 -10.18
CA ASP A 23 -0.38 -12.74 -9.35
C ASP A 23 -1.37 -12.56 -8.19
N ILE A 24 -2.24 -11.55 -8.25
CA ILE A 24 -3.32 -11.36 -7.28
C ILE A 24 -4.46 -12.30 -7.68
N GLU A 25 -4.71 -13.32 -6.88
CA GLU A 25 -5.75 -14.33 -7.14
C GLU A 25 -7.17 -13.83 -6.81
N GLU A 26 -7.28 -12.76 -6.03
CA GLU A 26 -8.53 -12.16 -5.58
C GLU A 26 -8.61 -10.66 -5.90
N GLU A 27 -9.82 -10.15 -6.05
CA GLU A 27 -10.06 -8.71 -6.22
C GLU A 27 -9.57 -7.90 -5.02
N MET A 28 -8.87 -6.79 -5.27
CA MET A 28 -8.26 -5.98 -4.21
C MET A 28 -8.33 -4.47 -4.51
N TRP A 29 -8.16 -3.66 -3.48
CA TRP A 29 -8.01 -2.22 -3.55
C TRP A 29 -6.63 -1.80 -3.06
N SER A 30 -6.02 -0.83 -3.74
CA SER A 30 -4.81 -0.15 -3.28
C SER A 30 -5.05 1.35 -3.13
N ALA A 31 -4.48 1.96 -2.11
CA ALA A 31 -4.46 3.41 -1.91
C ALA A 31 -3.01 3.87 -1.75
N GLU A 32 -2.56 4.80 -2.60
CA GLU A 32 -1.20 5.35 -2.58
C GLU A 32 -1.20 6.83 -2.19
N ASP A 33 -0.26 7.22 -1.33
CA ASP A 33 0.05 8.63 -1.07
C ASP A 33 1.26 9.04 -1.93
N PRO A 34 1.06 9.88 -2.97
CA PRO A 34 2.14 10.28 -3.88
C PRO A 34 3.23 11.11 -3.19
N GLU A 35 2.95 11.72 -2.03
CA GLU A 35 3.95 12.52 -1.31
C GLU A 35 4.95 11.65 -0.55
N THR A 36 4.52 10.48 -0.08
CA THR A 36 5.33 9.61 0.78
C THR A 36 5.72 8.29 0.10
N GLY A 37 5.13 7.98 -1.05
CA GLY A 37 5.31 6.70 -1.77
C GLY A 37 4.74 5.50 -1.01
N CYS A 38 4.02 5.74 0.09
CA CYS A 38 3.41 4.71 0.91
C CYS A 38 2.12 4.18 0.26
N VAL A 39 1.84 2.90 0.47
CA VAL A 39 0.69 2.21 -0.14
C VAL A 39 -0.03 1.37 0.91
N GLY A 40 -1.34 1.48 0.99
CA GLY A 40 -2.21 0.58 1.73
C GLY A 40 -2.98 -0.33 0.77
N TYR A 41 -3.11 -1.62 1.12
CA TYR A 41 -3.95 -2.57 0.39
C TYR A 41 -5.10 -3.07 1.25
N GLY A 42 -6.21 -3.45 0.64
CA GLY A 42 -7.36 -3.99 1.34
C GLY A 42 -8.34 -4.69 0.41
N ARG A 43 -9.24 -5.49 0.97
CA ARG A 43 -10.32 -6.16 0.21
C ARG A 43 -11.43 -5.19 -0.19
N VAL A 44 -11.49 -4.04 0.49
CA VAL A 44 -12.41 -2.94 0.18
C VAL A 44 -11.63 -1.62 0.20
N GLU A 45 -12.12 -0.62 -0.52
CA GLU A 45 -11.51 0.71 -0.60
C GLU A 45 -11.22 1.32 0.79
N ALA A 46 -12.19 1.25 1.71
CA ALA A 46 -12.04 1.84 3.04
C ALA A 46 -10.88 1.19 3.85
N GLU A 47 -10.62 -0.10 3.63
CA GLU A 47 -9.52 -0.81 4.25
C GLU A 47 -8.18 -0.38 3.64
N ALA A 48 -8.10 -0.29 2.32
CA ALA A 48 -6.90 0.19 1.63
C ALA A 48 -6.51 1.61 2.08
N VAL A 49 -7.47 2.52 2.17
CA VAL A 49 -7.26 3.89 2.67
C VAL A 49 -6.89 3.90 4.15
N GLY A 50 -7.53 3.07 4.98
CA GLY A 50 -7.18 2.94 6.41
C GLY A 50 -5.74 2.46 6.61
N ASN A 51 -5.32 1.47 5.81
CA ASN A 51 -3.96 0.95 5.83
C ASN A 51 -2.94 1.98 5.33
N LEU A 52 -3.29 2.78 4.31
CA LEU A 52 -2.45 3.89 3.84
C LEU A 52 -2.23 4.93 4.96
N VAL A 53 -3.30 5.40 5.59
CA VAL A 53 -3.21 6.38 6.69
C VAL A 53 -2.33 5.86 7.82
N ALA A 54 -2.53 4.60 8.20
CA ALA A 54 -1.77 4.00 9.28
C ALA A 54 -0.27 3.91 8.94
N VAL A 55 0.09 3.45 7.74
CA VAL A 55 1.52 3.32 7.37
C VAL A 55 2.19 4.68 7.21
N VAL A 56 1.49 5.70 6.71
CA VAL A 56 2.02 7.06 6.63
C VAL A 56 2.25 7.64 8.02
N ALA A 57 1.31 7.48 8.94
CA ALA A 57 1.47 7.94 10.32
C ALA A 57 2.62 7.21 11.05
N GLU A 58 2.82 5.92 10.76
CA GLU A 58 3.84 5.10 11.41
C GLU A 58 5.25 5.30 10.83
N ARG A 59 5.38 5.55 9.51
CA ARG A 59 6.64 5.37 8.77
C ARG A 59 7.02 6.48 7.79
N ALA A 60 6.20 7.53 7.64
CA ALA A 60 6.50 8.57 6.67
C ALA A 60 7.86 9.24 6.92
N GLY A 61 8.66 9.34 5.85
CA GLY A 61 10.00 9.92 5.90
C GLY A 61 11.10 8.98 6.40
N GLU A 62 10.78 7.73 6.75
CA GLU A 62 11.78 6.71 7.10
C GLU A 62 12.45 6.07 5.87
N SER A 63 11.79 6.12 4.71
CA SER A 63 12.27 5.52 3.46
C SER A 63 12.04 6.46 2.27
N GLU A 64 13.00 6.51 1.34
CA GLU A 64 12.91 7.30 0.11
C GLU A 64 11.88 6.75 -0.90
N VAL A 65 11.47 5.48 -0.72
CA VAL A 65 10.55 4.77 -1.61
C VAL A 65 9.21 4.42 -0.97
N GLY A 66 9.07 4.68 0.34
CA GLY A 66 7.85 4.43 1.11
C GLY A 66 7.68 3.00 1.62
N TYR A 67 6.54 2.75 2.25
CA TYR A 67 6.19 1.46 2.87
C TYR A 67 4.85 0.96 2.36
N VAL A 68 4.65 -0.36 2.43
CA VAL A 68 3.40 -1.04 2.09
C VAL A 68 2.77 -1.59 3.36
N LYS A 69 1.45 -1.42 3.49
CA LYS A 69 0.65 -2.08 4.52
C LYS A 69 -0.42 -2.94 3.88
N LEU A 70 -0.31 -4.24 4.12
CA LEU A 70 -1.26 -5.27 3.74
C LEU A 70 -2.21 -5.54 4.91
N PRO A 71 -3.37 -6.19 4.66
CA PRO A 71 -4.17 -6.76 5.75
C PRO A 71 -3.31 -7.67 6.64
N GLY A 72 -3.02 -7.22 7.86
CA GLY A 72 -2.25 -7.98 8.85
C GLY A 72 -0.72 -7.89 8.79
N GLU A 73 -0.12 -7.21 7.81
CA GLU A 73 1.35 -7.10 7.67
C GLU A 73 1.81 -5.71 7.19
N VAL A 74 2.97 -5.23 7.66
CA VAL A 74 3.64 -4.03 7.14
C VAL A 74 5.00 -4.42 6.59
N VAL A 75 5.28 -4.02 5.34
CA VAL A 75 6.52 -4.34 4.62
C VAL A 75 7.09 -3.06 4.03
N GLU A 76 8.40 -2.82 4.19
CA GLU A 76 9.08 -1.74 3.45
C GLU A 76 9.04 -2.01 1.94
N ARG A 77 8.80 -0.98 1.10
CA ARG A 77 8.87 -1.17 -0.35
C ARG A 77 10.32 -1.46 -0.73
N THR A 78 10.60 -2.70 -1.06
CA THR A 78 11.72 -3.04 -1.92
C THR A 78 11.24 -2.83 -3.35
N TRP A 79 11.74 -1.87 -4.12
CA TRP A 79 12.04 -2.10 -5.55
C TRP A 79 12.66 -0.91 -6.26
N ARG A 80 13.80 -1.18 -6.90
CA ARG A 80 14.20 -0.58 -8.17
C ARG A 80 14.39 -1.70 -9.20
N GLY A 81 13.30 -2.24 -9.76
CA GLY A 81 13.33 -2.91 -11.06
C GLY A 81 13.69 -4.41 -11.18
N GLU A 82 13.15 -5.32 -10.37
CA GLU A 82 12.88 -6.69 -10.80
C GLU A 82 11.43 -7.05 -10.43
N ARG A 83 10.85 -7.93 -11.22
CA ARG A 83 9.41 -8.13 -11.34
C ARG A 83 8.80 -8.97 -10.21
N ASP A 84 9.56 -9.29 -9.16
CA ASP A 84 9.23 -10.40 -8.26
C ASP A 84 8.96 -10.03 -6.79
N GLY A 85 9.44 -8.91 -6.26
CA GLY A 85 9.61 -8.80 -4.78
C GLY A 85 8.44 -8.24 -3.97
N VAL A 86 7.50 -7.50 -4.57
CA VAL A 86 6.22 -7.14 -3.90
C VAL A 86 5.17 -8.21 -4.19
N VAL A 87 5.20 -8.75 -5.41
CA VAL A 87 4.29 -9.79 -5.87
C VAL A 87 4.52 -11.11 -5.14
N SER A 88 5.77 -11.53 -4.95
CA SER A 88 6.11 -12.77 -4.22
C SER A 88 5.65 -12.77 -2.76
N LYS A 89 5.46 -11.61 -2.13
CA LYS A 89 4.93 -11.54 -0.75
C LYS A 89 3.42 -11.54 -0.69
N LEU A 90 2.75 -11.02 -1.72
CA LEU A 90 1.29 -11.08 -1.85
C LEU A 90 0.81 -12.51 -2.11
N SER A 91 1.58 -13.29 -2.89
CA SER A 91 1.28 -14.71 -3.15
C SER A 91 1.53 -15.65 -1.97
N ASP A 92 2.34 -15.25 -0.98
CA ASP A 92 2.58 -16.05 0.23
C ASP A 92 1.51 -15.85 1.33
N LEU A 93 0.61 -14.87 1.16
CA LEU A 93 -0.45 -14.55 2.13
C LEU A 93 -1.75 -15.33 1.88
N PHE A 94 -1.81 -16.14 0.80
CA PHE A 94 -2.98 -16.93 0.39
C PHE A 94 -2.63 -18.39 0.12
#